data_AF-A0A1G4IH81-F1
#
_entry.id   AF-A0A1G4IH81-F1
#
_cell.length_a   1.000
_cell.length_b   1.000
_cell.length_c   1.000
_cell.angle_alpha   90.00
_cell.angle_beta   90.00
_cell.angle_gamma   90.00
#
_symmetry.space_group_name_H-M   'P 1'
#
loop_
_entity.id
_entity.type
_entity.pdbx_description
1 polymer ?
#
loop_
_entity_poly.entity_id
_entity_poly.type
_entity_poly.pdbx_seq_one_letter_code
_entity_poly.pdbx_strand_id
1 'polypeptide(L)'
;MKLSAALAQLLFITLYSTAARTPPSDKRTDCKTAFRCAHRVTNLENYCDTTLKAAANRLEANSKTVNKLLAGASGAADDMAIALAPLLATATTKLQNQLTAAQTTSAEILMQLQHFSAMRAQYYAISNLSTTTTAPATIVGDGTDYATSAVTGPTWKAITPAECDGLDAEDRAEVTAATLSKKQGLAESALYYHGQLACYANNPNSPCTAAAASDKIGVKITVDEAYPGNDDTALAGGNFKRFGEYKVVTGKITPDIIDNNTTSLAAAASTLENLQDLTKIASYKQDALFQRLVAIINFGVSPDSQLTGNLERQVKSAIDTTYGKTDDEFQDKIWKPLDA
;
A
#
# COMPACT_ATOMS: atom_id res chain seq x y z
N MET A 1 -14.97 4.97 -8.27
CA MET A 1 -14.00 6.09 -8.17
C MET A 1 -13.86 6.73 -9.53
N LYS A 2 -14.24 8.00 -9.67
CA LYS A 2 -13.94 8.78 -10.87
C LYS A 2 -12.51 9.31 -10.69
N LEU A 3 -11.52 8.60 -11.24
CA LEU A 3 -10.19 9.18 -11.45
C LEU A 3 -10.39 10.42 -12.33
N SER A 4 -10.08 11.60 -11.81
CA SER A 4 -10.13 12.85 -12.56
C SER A 4 -9.17 12.79 -13.74
N ALA A 5 -9.59 13.36 -14.86
CA ALA A 5 -8.92 13.31 -16.16
C ALA A 5 -7.45 13.79 -16.18
N ALA A 6 -6.96 14.41 -15.10
CA ALA A 6 -5.58 14.83 -14.94
C ALA A 6 -4.58 13.65 -14.76
N LEU A 7 -5.03 12.46 -14.35
CA LEU A 7 -4.15 11.27 -14.25
C LEU A 7 -3.89 10.59 -15.60
N ALA A 8 -4.65 10.92 -16.65
CA ALA A 8 -4.67 10.13 -17.89
C ALA A 8 -3.51 10.45 -18.87
N GLN A 9 -2.68 11.45 -18.62
CA GLN A 9 -1.68 11.95 -19.58
C GLN A 9 -0.21 11.61 -19.26
N LEU A 10 0.07 10.74 -18.29
CA LEU A 10 1.45 10.41 -17.86
C LEU A 10 1.87 8.95 -18.09
N LEU A 11 1.12 8.17 -18.87
CA LEU A 11 1.38 6.75 -19.10
C LEU A 11 2.12 6.49 -20.42
N PHE A 12 3.45 6.64 -20.41
CA PHE A 12 4.31 5.82 -21.26
C PHE A 12 4.96 4.76 -20.38
N ILE A 13 4.47 3.52 -20.50
CA ILE A 13 4.98 2.35 -19.78
C ILE A 13 6.26 1.91 -20.47
N THR A 14 7.42 2.35 -19.97
CA THR A 14 8.69 1.68 -20.22
C THR A 14 8.87 0.57 -19.18
N LEU A 15 8.86 -0.68 -19.66
CA LEU A 15 9.21 -1.86 -18.87
C LEU A 15 10.69 -1.79 -18.49
N TYR A 16 10.99 -1.35 -17.27
CA TYR A 16 12.33 -1.46 -16.70
C TYR A 16 12.54 -2.86 -16.10
N SER A 17 13.69 -3.44 -16.42
CA SER A 17 14.22 -4.64 -15.77
C SER A 17 14.32 -4.42 -14.26
N THR A 18 13.51 -5.12 -13.48
CA THR A 18 13.55 -5.06 -12.02
C THR A 18 14.84 -5.68 -11.50
N ALA A 19 15.67 -4.88 -10.82
CA ALA A 19 16.77 -5.38 -10.01
C ALA A 19 16.25 -6.43 -9.01
N ALA A 20 17.12 -7.36 -8.59
CA ALA A 20 16.78 -8.35 -7.59
C ALA A 20 16.27 -7.66 -6.31
N ARG A 21 14.99 -7.85 -6.00
CA ARG A 21 14.35 -7.19 -4.87
C ARG A 21 14.61 -7.99 -3.59
N THR A 22 15.09 -7.31 -2.55
CA THR A 22 15.35 -7.92 -1.24
C THR A 22 14.30 -7.42 -0.24
N PRO A 23 13.66 -8.33 0.52
CA PRO A 23 12.73 -7.92 1.55
C PRO A 23 13.47 -7.25 2.71
N PRO A 24 12.79 -6.41 3.52
CA PRO A 24 13.37 -5.86 4.74
C PRO A 24 13.85 -6.94 5.72
N SER A 25 14.88 -6.63 6.52
CA SER A 25 15.37 -7.52 7.59
C SER A 25 14.39 -7.60 8.76
N ASP A 26 13.82 -6.45 9.12
CA ASP A 26 12.93 -6.30 10.27
C ASP A 26 11.50 -6.63 9.89
N LYS A 27 10.70 -7.08 10.87
CA LYS A 27 9.35 -7.56 10.66
C LYS A 27 8.37 -6.94 11.66
N ARG A 28 7.21 -6.54 11.17
CA ARG A 28 6.03 -6.14 11.96
C ARG A 28 5.44 -7.33 12.71
N THR A 29 4.66 -7.10 13.77
CA THR A 29 3.98 -8.22 14.44
C THR A 29 3.02 -8.89 13.46
N ASP A 30 2.93 -10.21 13.45
CA ASP A 30 2.03 -10.91 12.53
C ASP A 30 0.56 -10.55 12.79
N CYS A 31 -0.16 -10.19 11.73
CA CYS A 31 -1.62 -10.11 11.78
C CYS A 31 -2.17 -11.53 11.91
N LYS A 32 -3.02 -11.74 12.92
CA LYS A 32 -3.42 -13.09 13.37
C LYS A 32 -4.61 -13.69 12.64
N THR A 33 -5.39 -12.87 11.95
CA THR A 33 -6.60 -13.30 11.22
C THR A 33 -6.65 -12.59 9.87
N ALA A 34 -7.28 -13.21 8.88
CA ALA A 34 -7.45 -12.63 7.55
C ALA A 34 -8.11 -11.25 7.65
N PHE A 35 -9.11 -11.12 8.51
CA PHE A 35 -9.77 -9.84 8.76
C PHE A 35 -8.81 -8.73 9.22
N ARG A 36 -7.93 -9.01 10.19
CA ARG A 36 -6.90 -8.06 10.65
C ARG A 36 -5.89 -7.74 9.55
N CYS A 37 -5.46 -8.76 8.81
CA CYS A 37 -4.57 -8.59 7.68
C CYS A 37 -5.18 -7.72 6.57
N ALA A 38 -6.49 -7.84 6.31
CA ALA A 38 -7.20 -6.98 5.36
C ALA A 38 -7.16 -5.50 5.77
N HIS A 39 -7.35 -5.20 7.06
CA HIS A 39 -7.20 -3.83 7.58
C HIS A 39 -5.78 -3.30 7.42
N ARG A 40 -4.79 -4.12 7.74
CA ARG A 40 -3.38 -3.72 7.56
C ARG A 40 -3.06 -3.39 6.11
N VAL A 41 -3.53 -4.22 5.18
CA VAL A 41 -3.39 -3.97 3.74
C VAL A 41 -4.15 -2.70 3.33
N THR A 42 -5.32 -2.43 3.91
CA THR A 42 -6.07 -1.18 3.67
C THR A 42 -5.26 0.06 4.10
N ASN A 43 -4.57 0.00 5.24
CA ASN A 43 -3.72 1.11 5.68
C ASN A 43 -2.51 1.31 4.76
N LEU A 44 -1.95 0.23 4.20
CA LEU A 44 -0.91 0.31 3.18
C LEU A 44 -1.43 0.94 1.88
N GLU A 45 -2.64 0.58 1.43
CA GLU A 45 -3.30 1.21 0.29
C GLU A 45 -3.50 2.72 0.52
N ASN A 46 -4.04 3.10 1.68
CA ASN A 46 -4.31 4.49 2.04
C ASN A 46 -3.03 5.34 2.06
N TYR A 47 -1.94 4.79 2.60
CA TYR A 47 -0.64 5.44 2.58
C TYR A 47 -0.18 5.68 1.15
N CYS A 48 -0.17 4.65 0.30
CA CYS A 48 0.24 4.75 -1.10
C CYS A 48 -0.60 5.78 -1.89
N ASP A 49 -1.92 5.77 -1.72
CA ASP A 49 -2.84 6.73 -2.36
C ASP A 49 -2.59 8.17 -1.87
N THR A 50 -2.36 8.35 -0.56
CA THR A 50 -2.04 9.65 0.03
C THR A 50 -0.71 10.19 -0.49
N THR A 51 0.33 9.35 -0.56
CA THR A 51 1.64 9.71 -1.10
C THR A 51 1.55 10.13 -2.56
N LEU A 52 0.82 9.38 -3.39
CA LEU A 52 0.61 9.73 -4.80
C LEU A 52 -0.14 11.07 -4.96
N LYS A 53 -1.19 11.29 -4.17
CA LYS A 53 -1.95 12.55 -4.18
C LYS A 53 -1.11 13.74 -3.73
N ALA A 54 -0.35 13.59 -2.65
CA ALA A 54 0.53 14.63 -2.14
C ALA A 54 1.61 15.00 -3.18
N ALA A 55 2.19 14.00 -3.85
CA ALA A 55 3.15 14.23 -4.93
C ALA A 55 2.53 14.95 -6.13
N ALA A 56 1.34 14.54 -6.57
CA ALA A 56 0.62 15.21 -7.65
C ALA A 56 0.35 16.69 -7.31
N ASN A 57 -0.14 16.96 -6.10
CA ASN A 57 -0.38 18.33 -5.62
C ASN A 57 0.92 19.15 -5.57
N ARG A 58 2.03 18.54 -5.12
CA ARG A 58 3.35 19.21 -5.08
C ARG A 58 3.85 19.55 -6.48
N LEU A 59 3.74 18.64 -7.44
CA LEU A 59 4.14 18.86 -8.83
C LEU A 59 3.29 19.96 -9.48
N GLU A 60 1.98 19.96 -9.23
CA GLU A 60 1.09 21.03 -9.70
C GLU A 60 1.50 22.39 -9.11
N ALA A 61 1.75 22.45 -7.79
CA ALA A 61 2.23 23.66 -7.13
C ALA A 61 3.56 24.15 -7.72
N ASN A 62 4.52 23.25 -7.93
CA ASN A 62 5.82 23.58 -8.51
C ASN A 62 5.69 24.04 -9.99
N SER A 63 4.76 23.48 -10.76
CA SER A 63 4.44 23.95 -12.10
C SER A 63 3.90 25.38 -12.09
N LYS A 64 2.98 25.70 -11.17
CA LYS A 64 2.50 27.08 -10.96
C LYS A 64 3.63 28.02 -10.58
N THR A 65 4.55 27.59 -9.71
CA THR A 65 5.75 28.34 -9.33
C THR A 65 6.62 28.67 -10.54
N VAL A 66 6.90 27.70 -11.42
CA VAL A 66 7.66 27.92 -12.66
C VAL A 66 6.95 28.91 -13.58
N ASN A 67 5.64 28.76 -13.78
CA ASN A 67 4.85 29.68 -14.61
C ASN A 67 4.85 31.10 -14.04
N LYS A 68 4.79 31.24 -12.71
CA LYS A 68 4.86 32.54 -12.03
C LYS A 68 6.23 33.20 -12.22
N LEU A 69 7.32 32.44 -12.11
CA LEU A 69 8.67 32.93 -12.42
C LEU A 69 8.81 33.36 -13.88
N LEU A 70 8.23 32.60 -14.82
CA LEU A 70 8.24 32.92 -16.24
C LEU A 70 7.48 34.22 -16.54
N ALA A 71 6.26 34.35 -16.01
CA ALA A 71 5.46 35.56 -16.16
C ALA A 71 6.20 36.78 -15.56
N GLY A 72 6.76 36.62 -14.36
CA GLY A 72 7.57 37.63 -13.70
C GLY A 72 8.77 38.07 -14.53
N ALA A 73 9.56 37.13 -15.04
CA ALA A 73 10.72 37.43 -15.86
C ALA A 73 10.36 38.13 -17.19
N SER A 74 9.14 37.91 -17.71
CA SER A 74 8.67 38.53 -18.96
C SER A 74 8.02 39.91 -18.78
N GLY A 75 7.50 40.22 -17.59
CA GLY A 75 6.72 41.44 -17.33
C GLY A 75 7.34 42.41 -16.33
N ALA A 76 8.41 42.02 -15.63
CA ALA A 76 9.04 42.86 -14.62
C ALA A 76 10.04 43.87 -15.21
N ALA A 77 10.43 44.85 -14.39
CA ALA A 77 11.54 45.75 -14.69
C ALA A 77 12.86 44.95 -14.87
N ASP A 78 13.80 45.51 -15.63
CA ASP A 78 15.03 44.83 -16.05
C ASP A 78 15.82 44.23 -14.87
N ASP A 79 15.85 44.90 -13.73
CA ASP A 79 16.55 44.44 -12.52
C ASP A 79 15.92 43.18 -11.91
N MET A 80 14.59 43.14 -11.82
CA MET A 80 13.85 41.97 -11.35
C MET A 80 13.90 40.83 -12.37
N ALA A 81 13.83 41.12 -13.67
CA ALA A 81 13.98 40.10 -14.71
C ALA A 81 15.36 39.41 -14.64
N ILE A 82 16.43 40.18 -14.41
CA ILE A 82 17.79 39.66 -14.20
C ILE A 82 17.86 38.77 -12.94
N ALA A 83 17.21 39.16 -11.85
CA ALA A 83 17.15 38.35 -10.63
C ALA A 83 16.34 37.06 -10.81
N LEU A 84 15.26 37.08 -11.61
CA LEU A 84 14.42 35.91 -11.82
C LEU A 84 15.03 34.88 -12.77
N ALA A 85 15.92 35.28 -13.68
CA ALA A 85 16.48 34.39 -14.69
C ALA A 85 17.19 33.14 -14.11
N PRO A 86 18.10 33.25 -13.11
CA PRO A 86 18.68 32.08 -12.45
C PRO A 86 17.64 31.18 -11.78
N LEU A 87 16.64 31.78 -11.10
CA LEU A 87 15.59 31.03 -10.43
C LEU A 87 14.75 30.25 -11.44
N LEU A 88 14.32 30.88 -12.53
CA LEU A 88 13.50 30.26 -13.56
C LEU A 88 14.22 29.08 -14.23
N ALA A 89 15.49 29.26 -14.60
CA ALA A 89 16.28 28.21 -15.24
C ALA A 89 16.48 27.00 -14.32
N THR A 90 16.82 27.24 -13.05
CA THR A 90 16.98 26.17 -12.06
C THR A 90 15.64 25.52 -11.69
N ALA A 91 14.57 26.30 -11.52
CA ALA A 91 13.24 25.80 -11.19
C ALA A 91 12.68 24.90 -12.29
N THR A 92 12.85 25.29 -13.56
CA THR A 92 12.45 24.49 -14.72
C THR A 92 13.18 23.15 -14.75
N THR A 93 14.50 23.17 -14.54
CA THR A 93 15.33 21.96 -14.48
C THR A 93 14.90 21.04 -13.33
N LYS A 94 14.66 21.60 -12.14
CA LYS A 94 14.21 20.83 -10.97
C LYS A 94 12.83 20.23 -11.18
N LEU A 95 11.88 21.00 -11.71
CA LEU A 95 10.54 20.50 -12.01
C LEU A 95 10.61 19.33 -13.00
N GLN A 96 11.42 19.46 -14.06
CA GLN A 96 11.61 18.38 -15.02
C GLN A 96 12.18 17.11 -14.36
N ASN A 97 13.19 17.24 -13.51
CA ASN A 97 13.77 16.11 -12.77
C ASN A 97 12.75 15.47 -11.82
N GLN A 98 11.96 16.29 -11.12
CA GLN A 98 10.88 15.81 -10.24
C GLN A 98 9.78 15.07 -11.01
N LEU A 99 9.39 15.57 -12.19
CA LEU A 99 8.41 14.90 -13.05
C LEU A 99 8.92 13.53 -13.50
N THR A 100 10.16 13.44 -13.96
CA THR A 100 10.78 12.16 -14.37
C THR A 100 10.87 11.18 -13.20
N ALA A 101 11.31 11.64 -12.03
CA ALA A 101 11.36 10.82 -10.82
C ALA A 101 9.96 10.35 -10.39
N ALA A 102 8.97 11.23 -10.43
CA ALA A 102 7.60 10.93 -10.06
C ALA A 102 6.94 9.93 -11.01
N GLN A 103 7.17 10.04 -12.31
CA GLN A 103 6.69 9.07 -13.29
C GLN A 103 7.18 7.65 -12.98
N THR A 104 8.49 7.50 -12.74
CA THR A 104 9.12 6.21 -12.50
C THR A 104 8.64 5.58 -11.19
N THR A 105 8.60 6.38 -10.13
CA THR A 105 8.24 5.90 -8.78
C THR A 105 6.74 5.68 -8.61
N SER A 106 5.89 6.47 -9.29
CA SER A 106 4.44 6.25 -9.26
C SER A 106 4.05 4.89 -9.86
N ALA A 107 4.76 4.43 -10.90
CA ALA A 107 4.51 3.11 -11.48
C ALA A 107 4.75 1.98 -10.48
N GLU A 108 5.82 2.07 -9.66
CA GLU A 108 6.11 1.10 -8.60
C GLU A 108 5.01 1.08 -7.55
N ILE A 109 4.56 2.26 -7.08
CA ILE A 109 3.48 2.37 -6.09
C ILE A 109 2.17 1.82 -6.64
N LEU A 110 1.81 2.14 -7.90
CA LEU A 110 0.59 1.65 -8.54
C LEU A 110 0.58 0.13 -8.70
N MET A 111 1.73 -0.49 -9.04
CA MET A 111 1.85 -1.93 -9.08
C MET A 111 1.65 -2.54 -7.68
N GLN A 112 2.22 -1.96 -6.62
CA GLN A 112 1.98 -2.45 -5.26
C GLN A 112 0.53 -2.28 -4.81
N LEU A 113 -0.12 -1.18 -5.18
CA LEU A 113 -1.55 -0.97 -4.94
C LEU A 113 -2.41 -2.09 -5.54
N GLN A 114 -2.06 -2.59 -6.73
CA GLN A 114 -2.74 -3.74 -7.32
C GLN A 114 -2.55 -5.03 -6.50
N HIS A 115 -1.33 -5.28 -6.02
CA HIS A 115 -1.06 -6.44 -5.16
C HIS A 115 -1.79 -6.34 -3.82
N PHE A 116 -1.80 -5.16 -3.20
CA PHE A 116 -2.53 -4.88 -1.98
C PHE A 116 -4.04 -5.10 -2.19
N SER A 117 -4.62 -4.57 -3.26
CA SER A 117 -6.04 -4.74 -3.56
C SER A 117 -6.41 -6.22 -3.75
N ALA A 118 -5.59 -6.96 -4.50
CA ALA A 118 -5.81 -8.39 -4.69
C ALA A 118 -5.68 -9.18 -3.37
N MET A 119 -4.71 -8.85 -2.52
CA MET A 119 -4.50 -9.52 -1.24
C MET A 119 -5.59 -9.17 -0.22
N ARG A 120 -6.03 -7.91 -0.16
CA ARG A 120 -7.16 -7.48 0.67
C ARG A 120 -8.45 -8.20 0.26
N ALA A 121 -8.70 -8.34 -1.04
CA ALA A 121 -9.83 -9.09 -1.55
C ALA A 121 -9.76 -10.58 -1.15
N GLN A 122 -8.58 -11.20 -1.20
CA GLN A 122 -8.37 -12.56 -0.71
C GLN A 122 -8.70 -12.67 0.78
N TYR A 123 -8.17 -11.77 1.61
CA TYR A 123 -8.44 -11.81 3.05
C TYR A 123 -9.92 -11.61 3.40
N TYR A 124 -10.62 -10.70 2.70
CA TYR A 124 -12.06 -10.56 2.89
C TYR A 124 -12.82 -11.78 2.38
N ALA A 125 -12.40 -12.41 1.28
CA ALA A 125 -13.00 -13.66 0.82
C ALA A 125 -12.81 -14.78 1.86
N ILE A 126 -11.62 -14.90 2.45
CA ILE A 126 -11.33 -15.84 3.54
C ILE A 126 -12.28 -15.57 4.71
N SER A 127 -12.28 -14.36 5.24
CA SER A 127 -13.12 -13.99 6.38
C SER A 127 -14.62 -14.18 6.11
N ASN A 128 -15.07 -13.96 4.87
CA ASN A 128 -16.47 -14.14 4.49
C ASN A 128 -16.83 -15.60 4.18
N LEU A 129 -15.86 -16.50 4.04
CA LEU A 129 -16.09 -17.93 3.82
C LEU A 129 -15.88 -18.76 5.09
N SER A 130 -15.15 -18.24 6.08
CA SER A 130 -14.94 -18.90 7.36
C SER A 130 -16.27 -19.11 8.11
N THR A 131 -16.66 -20.37 8.30
CA THR A 131 -17.91 -20.76 8.95
C THR A 131 -17.83 -22.18 9.50
N THR A 132 -18.53 -22.44 10.61
CA THR A 132 -18.71 -23.77 11.18
C THR A 132 -20.20 -24.10 11.24
N THR A 133 -20.62 -25.23 10.66
CA THR A 133 -21.99 -25.69 10.85
C THR A 133 -22.17 -26.18 12.29
N THR A 134 -23.03 -25.50 13.06
CA THR A 134 -23.32 -25.89 14.45
C THR A 134 -24.27 -27.08 14.53
N ALA A 135 -25.30 -27.09 13.69
CA ALA A 135 -26.23 -28.21 13.51
C ALA A 135 -25.77 -29.13 12.37
N PRO A 136 -25.77 -30.46 12.57
CA PRO A 136 -25.41 -31.40 11.51
C PRO A 136 -26.53 -31.52 10.46
N ALA A 137 -26.13 -31.76 9.21
CA ALA A 137 -27.01 -32.44 8.27
C ALA A 137 -27.07 -33.93 8.67
N THR A 138 -28.26 -34.53 8.61
CA THR A 138 -28.51 -35.89 9.10
C THR A 138 -29.17 -36.75 8.04
N ILE A 139 -28.76 -38.02 8.01
CA ILE A 139 -29.47 -39.13 7.38
C ILE A 139 -29.99 -40.01 8.51
N VAL A 140 -31.30 -40.22 8.56
CA VAL A 140 -31.94 -41.08 9.57
C VAL A 140 -32.02 -42.50 9.02
N GLY A 141 -31.84 -43.52 9.86
CA GLY A 141 -32.03 -44.92 9.43
C GLY A 141 -33.51 -45.23 9.13
N ASP A 142 -33.78 -46.08 8.14
CA ASP A 142 -35.15 -46.49 7.80
C ASP A 142 -35.62 -47.79 8.50
N GLY A 143 -34.76 -48.38 9.33
CA GLY A 143 -34.93 -49.68 9.96
C GLY A 143 -34.10 -50.80 9.31
N THR A 144 -33.58 -50.58 8.10
CA THR A 144 -32.82 -51.56 7.31
C THR A 144 -31.46 -51.00 6.86
N ASP A 145 -31.45 -49.81 6.27
CA ASP A 145 -30.24 -49.13 5.82
C ASP A 145 -30.36 -47.59 5.88
N TYR A 146 -29.32 -46.92 5.37
CA TYR A 146 -29.26 -45.45 5.25
C TYR A 146 -29.30 -44.98 3.79
N ALA A 147 -29.26 -45.90 2.82
CA ALA A 147 -28.97 -45.60 1.42
C ALA A 147 -30.15 -44.91 0.71
N THR A 148 -31.38 -45.23 1.11
CA THR A 148 -32.60 -44.64 0.52
C THR A 148 -33.12 -43.43 1.29
N SER A 149 -32.55 -43.16 2.47
CA SER A 149 -33.03 -42.13 3.37
C SER A 149 -32.64 -40.73 2.92
N ALA A 150 -33.56 -39.78 3.07
CA ALA A 150 -33.34 -38.40 2.68
C ALA A 150 -32.32 -37.70 3.59
N VAL A 151 -31.50 -36.83 3.00
CA VAL A 151 -30.65 -35.90 3.77
C VAL A 151 -31.50 -34.74 4.26
N THR A 152 -31.58 -34.57 5.57
CA THR A 152 -32.21 -33.41 6.20
C THR A 152 -31.14 -32.56 6.86
N GLY A 153 -31.05 -31.27 6.59
CA GLY A 153 -30.02 -30.45 7.22
C GLY A 153 -30.39 -28.98 7.31
N PRO A 154 -29.65 -28.21 8.11
CA PRO A 154 -29.79 -26.76 8.07
C PRO A 154 -29.44 -26.25 6.68
N THR A 155 -30.24 -25.33 6.15
CA THR A 155 -29.81 -24.52 5.01
C THR A 155 -28.56 -23.75 5.41
N TRP A 156 -27.52 -23.83 4.57
CA TRP A 156 -26.37 -22.96 4.67
C TRP A 156 -26.86 -21.52 4.67
N LYS A 157 -26.73 -20.83 5.80
CA LYS A 157 -27.04 -19.41 5.86
C LYS A 157 -25.95 -18.67 5.12
N ALA A 158 -26.35 -17.66 4.35
CA ALA A 158 -25.40 -16.70 3.81
C ALA A 158 -24.55 -16.16 4.97
N ILE A 159 -23.24 -16.12 4.76
CA ILE A 159 -22.31 -15.66 5.77
C ILE A 159 -22.50 -14.15 5.88
N THR A 160 -23.00 -13.71 7.03
CA THR A 160 -22.98 -12.30 7.40
C THR A 160 -21.52 -11.96 7.72
N PRO A 161 -20.94 -10.90 7.13
CA PRO A 161 -19.60 -10.48 7.51
C PRO A 161 -19.52 -10.32 9.03
N ALA A 162 -18.57 -10.99 9.67
CA ALA A 162 -18.34 -10.79 11.09
C ALA A 162 -17.98 -9.32 11.34
N GLU A 163 -18.49 -8.74 12.42
CA GLU A 163 -17.94 -7.48 12.90
C GLU A 163 -16.46 -7.69 13.26
N CYS A 164 -15.67 -6.65 13.03
CA CYS A 164 -14.22 -6.64 13.08
C CYS A 164 -13.69 -6.69 14.51
N ASP A 165 -13.98 -7.76 15.24
CA ASP A 165 -13.63 -7.82 16.65
C ASP A 165 -12.11 -8.00 16.83
N GLY A 166 -11.55 -7.16 17.71
CA GLY A 166 -10.19 -7.32 18.19
C GLY A 166 -9.07 -6.75 17.31
N LEU A 167 -9.33 -5.81 16.39
CA LEU A 167 -8.24 -5.04 15.76
C LEU A 167 -7.31 -4.44 16.83
N ASP A 168 -6.02 -4.77 16.75
CA ASP A 168 -5.04 -4.26 17.69
C ASP A 168 -4.49 -2.87 17.28
N ALA A 169 -3.60 -2.32 18.11
CA ALA A 169 -3.02 -1.01 17.85
C ALA A 169 -2.18 -0.97 16.55
N GLU A 170 -1.54 -2.07 16.18
CA GLU A 170 -0.72 -2.15 14.97
C GLU A 170 -1.57 -2.29 13.70
N ASP A 171 -2.75 -2.90 13.80
CA ASP A 171 -3.73 -3.00 12.72
C ASP A 171 -4.46 -1.67 12.45
N ARG A 172 -4.54 -0.81 13.47
CA ARG A 172 -5.15 0.54 13.37
C ARG A 172 -4.15 1.64 13.09
N ALA A 173 -2.86 1.40 13.34
CA ALA A 173 -1.83 2.40 13.18
C ALA A 173 -1.75 2.88 11.72
N GLU A 174 -1.60 4.20 11.57
CA GLU A 174 -1.23 4.80 10.30
C GLU A 174 0.14 4.26 9.86
N VAL A 175 0.27 3.99 8.57
CA VAL A 175 1.55 3.56 8.00
C VAL A 175 2.43 4.79 7.89
N THR A 176 3.66 4.66 8.40
CA THR A 176 4.73 5.65 8.27
C THR A 176 5.86 5.08 7.44
N ALA A 177 6.83 5.91 7.03
CA ALA A 177 8.06 5.44 6.38
C ALA A 177 8.79 4.36 7.20
N ALA A 178 8.79 4.48 8.54
CA ALA A 178 9.40 3.49 9.44
C ALA A 178 8.60 2.17 9.52
N THR A 179 7.29 2.22 9.32
CA THR A 179 6.44 1.03 9.22
C THR A 179 6.63 0.33 7.88
N LEU A 180 6.75 1.14 6.80
CA LEU A 180 6.93 0.65 5.45
C LEU A 180 8.32 0.02 5.24
N SER A 181 9.34 0.42 6.00
CA SER A 181 10.68 -0.17 5.92
C SER A 181 10.81 -1.56 6.56
N LYS A 182 9.72 -2.21 6.93
CA LYS A 182 9.69 -3.53 7.58
C LYS A 182 8.87 -4.51 6.75
N LYS A 183 9.10 -5.82 6.90
CA LYS A 183 8.14 -6.84 6.45
C LYS A 183 6.78 -6.60 7.10
N GLN A 184 5.71 -6.82 6.35
CA GLN A 184 4.39 -6.35 6.74
C GLN A 184 3.67 -7.25 7.75
N GLY A 185 4.23 -8.44 8.03
CA GLY A 185 3.66 -9.39 8.98
C GLY A 185 2.31 -9.93 8.50
N LEU A 186 2.17 -10.13 7.18
CA LEU A 186 0.95 -10.59 6.54
C LEU A 186 0.87 -12.13 6.60
N ALA A 187 -0.27 -12.68 7.00
CA ALA A 187 -0.48 -14.12 7.10
C ALA A 187 -0.74 -14.77 5.73
N GLU A 188 -0.41 -16.04 5.57
CA GLU A 188 -0.74 -16.78 4.33
C GLU A 188 -2.27 -16.83 4.12
N SER A 189 -2.72 -16.56 2.89
CA SER A 189 -4.14 -16.53 2.51
C SER A 189 -4.71 -17.93 2.23
N ALA A 190 -4.80 -18.76 3.27
CA ALA A 190 -5.32 -20.13 3.19
C ALA A 190 -6.67 -20.31 3.91
N LEU A 191 -7.54 -21.11 3.31
CA LEU A 191 -8.74 -21.67 3.94
C LEU A 191 -8.61 -23.19 4.05
N TYR A 192 -8.94 -23.72 5.21
CA TYR A 192 -9.01 -25.15 5.47
C TYR A 192 -10.46 -25.59 5.50
N TYR A 193 -10.80 -26.52 4.62
CA TYR A 193 -12.10 -27.19 4.61
C TYR A 193 -11.96 -28.54 5.32
N HIS A 194 -12.87 -28.82 6.25
CA HIS A 194 -12.98 -30.12 6.89
C HIS A 194 -14.43 -30.56 7.07
N GLY A 195 -14.67 -31.86 6.84
CA GLY A 195 -15.89 -32.52 7.24
C GLY A 195 -15.75 -33.09 8.65
N GLN A 196 -16.86 -33.21 9.36
CA GLN A 196 -16.95 -34.04 10.56
C GLN A 196 -18.09 -35.03 10.39
N LEU A 197 -17.83 -36.30 10.69
CA LEU A 197 -18.80 -37.39 10.55
C LEU A 197 -19.03 -38.03 11.90
N ALA A 198 -20.28 -38.39 12.19
CA ALA A 198 -20.65 -39.21 13.33
C ALA A 198 -21.78 -40.17 12.93
N CYS A 199 -21.85 -41.33 13.59
CA CYS A 199 -23.07 -42.13 13.65
C CYS A 199 -23.56 -42.15 15.11
N TYR A 200 -24.72 -41.56 15.39
CA TYR A 200 -25.26 -41.49 16.73
C TYR A 200 -26.75 -41.83 16.86
N ALA A 201 -27.15 -42.38 18.01
CA ALA A 201 -28.54 -42.67 18.36
C ALA A 201 -29.17 -41.48 19.09
N ASN A 202 -30.26 -40.92 18.55
CA ASN A 202 -31.02 -39.75 19.00
C ASN A 202 -30.22 -38.44 19.04
N ASN A 203 -29.11 -38.42 19.80
CA ASN A 203 -28.23 -37.28 20.09
C ASN A 203 -26.75 -37.66 19.92
N PRO A 204 -25.87 -36.69 19.62
CA PRO A 204 -24.42 -36.91 19.60
C PRO A 204 -23.89 -37.51 20.90
N ASN A 205 -22.80 -38.27 20.81
CA ASN A 205 -22.15 -39.00 21.92
C ASN A 205 -22.90 -40.25 22.41
N SER A 206 -23.96 -40.66 21.70
CA SER A 206 -24.63 -41.94 21.88
C SER A 206 -24.39 -42.77 20.62
N PRO A 207 -23.70 -43.93 20.67
CA PRO A 207 -23.38 -44.68 19.46
C PRO A 207 -24.64 -45.23 18.77
N CYS A 208 -24.63 -45.26 17.43
CA CYS A 208 -25.63 -46.03 16.68
C CYS A 208 -25.60 -47.49 17.11
N THR A 209 -26.77 -48.11 17.19
CA THR A 209 -26.91 -49.54 17.47
C THR A 209 -27.35 -50.34 16.25
N ALA A 210 -28.03 -49.69 15.29
CA ALA A 210 -28.42 -50.26 14.01
C ALA A 210 -28.62 -49.16 12.94
N ALA A 211 -29.45 -49.42 11.93
CA ALA A 211 -30.04 -48.41 11.04
C ALA A 211 -31.47 -48.06 11.49
N ALA A 212 -31.70 -47.94 12.81
CA ALA A 212 -33.04 -47.66 13.32
C ALA A 212 -33.46 -46.20 13.03
N ALA A 213 -34.77 -45.92 13.10
CA ALA A 213 -35.31 -44.56 12.95
C ALA A 213 -34.79 -43.56 14.00
N SER A 214 -34.22 -44.05 15.10
CA SER A 214 -33.52 -43.24 16.10
C SER A 214 -32.05 -42.97 15.76
N ASP A 215 -31.44 -43.81 14.92
CA ASP A 215 -30.04 -43.72 14.54
C ASP A 215 -29.85 -42.72 13.39
N LYS A 216 -28.78 -41.93 13.47
CA LYS A 216 -28.48 -40.85 12.54
C LYS A 216 -27.02 -40.88 12.14
N ILE A 217 -26.77 -40.74 10.85
CA ILE A 217 -25.47 -40.31 10.32
C ILE A 217 -25.51 -38.79 10.28
N GLY A 218 -24.63 -38.14 11.04
CA GLY A 218 -24.51 -36.68 11.08
C GLY A 218 -23.25 -36.21 10.38
N VAL A 219 -23.39 -35.17 9.55
CA VAL A 219 -22.28 -34.49 8.89
C VAL A 219 -22.28 -33.01 9.30
N LYS A 220 -21.12 -32.53 9.74
CA LYS A 220 -20.82 -31.10 9.89
C LYS A 220 -19.73 -30.73 8.91
N ILE A 221 -19.72 -29.47 8.51
CA ILE A 221 -18.68 -28.89 7.68
C ILE A 221 -18.18 -27.65 8.39
N THR A 222 -16.87 -27.49 8.36
CA THR A 222 -16.23 -26.27 8.82
C THR A 222 -15.24 -25.82 7.77
N VAL A 223 -15.26 -24.52 7.54
CA VAL A 223 -14.32 -23.79 6.70
C VAL A 223 -13.69 -22.75 7.62
N ASP A 224 -12.37 -22.78 7.79
CA ASP A 224 -11.70 -21.87 8.72
C ASP A 224 -10.27 -21.55 8.26
N GLU A 225 -9.70 -20.48 8.80
CA GLU A 225 -8.33 -20.03 8.57
C GLU A 225 -7.31 -20.93 9.28
N ALA A 226 -7.70 -21.46 10.44
CA ALA A 226 -6.86 -22.35 11.22
C ALA A 226 -7.00 -23.78 10.73
N TYR A 227 -5.86 -24.48 10.62
CA TYR A 227 -5.90 -25.91 10.37
C TYR A 227 -6.49 -26.62 11.59
N PRO A 228 -7.65 -27.30 11.45
CA PRO A 228 -8.30 -27.97 12.57
C PRO A 228 -7.54 -29.23 13.02
N GLY A 229 -6.76 -29.88 12.14
CA GLY A 229 -6.26 -31.24 12.36
C GLY A 229 -7.25 -32.32 11.90
N ASN A 230 -6.77 -33.56 11.84
CA ASN A 230 -7.54 -34.76 11.51
C ASN A 230 -7.70 -35.66 12.74
N ASP A 231 -8.75 -36.50 12.74
CA ASP A 231 -8.90 -37.54 13.75
C ASP A 231 -8.58 -38.92 13.15
N ASP A 232 -7.46 -39.51 13.56
CA ASP A 232 -6.94 -40.78 12.98
C ASP A 232 -7.64 -42.05 13.52
N THR A 233 -8.78 -41.89 14.19
CA THR A 233 -9.47 -43.00 14.88
C THR A 233 -10.79 -43.31 14.20
N ALA A 234 -11.14 -44.60 14.15
CA ALA A 234 -12.44 -45.03 13.64
C ALA A 234 -13.60 -44.34 14.39
N LEU A 235 -14.73 -44.18 13.70
CA LEU A 235 -15.95 -43.67 14.32
C LEU A 235 -16.33 -44.53 15.53
N ALA A 236 -16.45 -43.91 16.70
CA ALA A 236 -16.75 -44.60 17.94
C ALA A 236 -17.52 -43.71 18.92
N GLY A 237 -18.41 -44.34 19.69
CA GLY A 237 -19.14 -43.69 20.79
C GLY A 237 -20.10 -42.56 20.37
N GLY A 238 -20.49 -42.48 19.10
CA GLY A 238 -21.39 -41.43 18.61
C GLY A 238 -20.78 -40.03 18.51
N ASN A 239 -19.46 -39.91 18.63
CA ASN A 239 -18.76 -38.63 18.55
C ASN A 239 -18.48 -38.22 17.10
N PHE A 240 -18.49 -36.92 16.83
CA PHE A 240 -18.00 -36.37 15.56
C PHE A 240 -16.49 -36.52 15.46
N LYS A 241 -16.04 -37.04 14.31
CA LYS A 241 -14.63 -37.18 13.94
C LYS A 241 -14.37 -36.42 12.65
N ARG A 242 -13.28 -35.68 12.62
CA ARG A 242 -12.84 -34.87 11.48
C ARG A 242 -12.29 -35.77 10.37
N PHE A 243 -12.69 -35.48 9.14
CA PHE A 243 -12.23 -36.16 7.93
C PHE A 243 -12.12 -35.16 6.77
N GLY A 244 -11.27 -35.49 5.81
CA GLY A 244 -11.00 -34.65 4.64
C GLY A 244 -10.11 -33.47 4.99
N GLU A 245 -8.93 -33.43 4.39
CA GLU A 245 -7.98 -32.33 4.52
C GLU A 245 -7.86 -31.63 3.18
N TYR A 246 -8.43 -30.43 3.06
CA TYR A 246 -8.30 -29.63 1.85
C TYR A 246 -7.89 -28.21 2.22
N LYS A 247 -6.68 -27.82 1.82
CA LYS A 247 -6.20 -26.43 1.83
C LYS A 247 -6.57 -25.77 0.51
N VAL A 248 -7.38 -24.73 0.58
CA VAL A 248 -7.68 -23.86 -0.56
C VAL A 248 -6.85 -22.58 -0.40
N VAL A 249 -5.86 -22.41 -1.28
CA VAL A 249 -5.12 -21.14 -1.38
C VAL A 249 -5.94 -20.19 -2.23
N THR A 250 -6.30 -19.04 -1.67
CA THR A 250 -7.33 -18.16 -2.25
C THR A 250 -6.82 -17.22 -3.33
N GLY A 251 -5.51 -17.22 -3.65
CA GLY A 251 -4.96 -16.43 -4.74
C GLY A 251 -3.47 -16.64 -5.02
N LYS A 252 -2.97 -15.93 -6.03
CA LYS A 252 -1.56 -15.98 -6.46
C LYS A 252 -0.66 -14.95 -5.77
N ILE A 253 -1.25 -13.94 -5.13
CA ILE A 253 -0.49 -12.91 -4.40
C ILE A 253 -0.26 -13.41 -2.98
N THR A 254 1.00 -13.70 -2.64
CA THR A 254 1.43 -14.20 -1.34
C THR A 254 2.06 -13.08 -0.49
N PRO A 255 2.14 -13.24 0.84
CA PRO A 255 2.86 -12.30 1.70
C PRO A 255 4.29 -12.04 1.23
N ASP A 256 4.98 -13.08 0.74
CA ASP A 256 6.35 -12.96 0.22
C ASP A 256 6.43 -12.03 -1.00
N ILE A 257 5.42 -12.02 -1.87
CA ILE A 257 5.39 -11.08 -3.02
C ILE A 257 5.33 -9.63 -2.51
N ILE A 258 4.54 -9.37 -1.48
CA ILE A 258 4.45 -8.05 -0.85
C ILE A 258 5.77 -7.68 -0.16
N ASP A 259 6.29 -8.56 0.68
CA ASP A 259 7.50 -8.30 1.46
C ASP A 259 8.72 -8.11 0.56
N ASN A 260 8.85 -8.90 -0.51
CA ASN A 260 9.94 -8.74 -1.49
C ASN A 260 9.90 -7.38 -2.17
N ASN A 261 8.72 -6.79 -2.35
CA ASN A 261 8.60 -5.49 -3.01
C ASN A 261 8.65 -4.30 -2.05
N THR A 262 8.57 -4.54 -0.75
CA THR A 262 8.39 -3.49 0.26
C THR A 262 9.58 -2.52 0.31
N THR A 263 10.80 -2.98 0.10
CA THR A 263 11.99 -2.11 0.01
C THR A 263 11.89 -1.13 -1.17
N SER A 264 11.45 -1.63 -2.33
CA SER A 264 11.26 -0.81 -3.54
C SER A 264 10.12 0.20 -3.35
N LEU A 265 9.04 -0.23 -2.70
CA LEU A 265 7.92 0.62 -2.35
C LEU A 265 8.34 1.76 -1.40
N ALA A 266 9.12 1.45 -0.36
CA ALA A 266 9.63 2.45 0.58
C ALA A 266 10.52 3.50 -0.10
N ALA A 267 11.39 3.07 -1.03
CA ALA A 267 12.22 3.99 -1.81
C ALA A 267 11.39 4.88 -2.74
N ALA A 268 10.37 4.31 -3.40
CA ALA A 268 9.47 5.04 -4.27
C ALA A 268 8.64 6.07 -3.49
N ALA A 269 8.06 5.68 -2.36
CA ALA A 269 7.30 6.56 -1.49
C ALA A 269 8.18 7.70 -0.95
N SER A 270 9.38 7.39 -0.46
CA SER A 270 10.34 8.40 0.01
C SER A 270 10.70 9.41 -1.08
N THR A 271 10.88 8.97 -2.32
CA THR A 271 11.15 9.88 -3.45
C THR A 271 10.00 10.87 -3.67
N LEU A 272 8.75 10.38 -3.62
CA LEU A 272 7.56 11.19 -3.80
C LEU A 272 7.26 12.13 -2.63
N GLU A 273 7.53 11.70 -1.40
CA GLU A 273 7.36 12.52 -0.19
C GLU A 273 8.39 13.65 -0.11
N ASN A 274 9.58 13.44 -0.69
CA ASN A 274 10.68 14.39 -0.67
C ASN A 274 10.80 15.26 -1.93
N LEU A 275 9.72 15.38 -2.72
CA LEU A 275 9.68 16.33 -3.83
C LEU A 275 9.85 17.76 -3.29
N GLN A 276 10.97 18.39 -3.67
CA GLN A 276 11.34 19.75 -3.23
C GLN A 276 10.23 20.78 -3.48
N ASP A 277 10.09 21.73 -2.56
CA ASP A 277 9.22 22.89 -2.67
C ASP A 277 9.94 24.04 -3.39
N LEU A 278 9.52 24.36 -4.62
CA LEU A 278 10.17 25.42 -5.40
C LEU A 278 9.86 26.83 -4.88
N THR A 279 9.00 26.99 -3.88
CA THR A 279 8.78 28.29 -3.22
C THR A 279 9.83 28.59 -2.13
N LYS A 280 10.72 27.64 -1.83
CA LYS A 280 11.68 27.72 -0.71
C LYS A 280 13.10 27.99 -1.20
N ILE A 281 13.84 28.87 -0.52
CA ILE A 281 15.22 29.22 -0.91
C ILE A 281 16.17 28.02 -0.77
N ALA A 282 15.84 27.10 0.14
CA ALA A 282 16.56 25.84 0.33
C ALA A 282 16.63 24.99 -0.95
N SER A 283 15.64 25.12 -1.86
CA SER A 283 15.64 24.41 -3.14
C SER A 283 16.72 24.91 -4.10
N TYR A 284 17.26 26.11 -3.90
CA TYR A 284 18.16 26.79 -4.86
C TYR A 284 19.56 27.05 -4.31
N LYS A 285 19.69 27.47 -3.05
CA LYS A 285 20.95 28.08 -2.55
C LYS A 285 22.20 27.19 -2.61
N GLN A 286 22.04 25.88 -2.60
CA GLN A 286 23.14 24.89 -2.73
C GLN A 286 23.21 24.25 -4.12
N ASP A 287 22.33 24.66 -5.03
CA ASP A 287 22.27 24.11 -6.38
C ASP A 287 23.40 24.69 -7.24
N ALA A 288 24.23 23.81 -7.79
CA ALA A 288 25.42 24.22 -8.54
C ALA A 288 25.07 25.01 -9.82
N LEU A 289 23.97 24.65 -10.50
CA LEU A 289 23.48 25.40 -11.65
C LEU A 289 23.04 26.80 -11.22
N PHE A 290 22.28 26.90 -10.13
CA PHE A 290 21.85 28.20 -9.61
C PHE A 290 23.03 29.10 -9.24
N GLN A 291 23.99 28.60 -8.45
CA GLN A 291 25.18 29.35 -8.05
C GLN A 291 26.00 29.80 -9.26
N ARG A 292 26.16 28.93 -10.27
CA ARG A 292 26.87 29.25 -11.50
C ARG A 292 26.15 30.33 -12.31
N LEU A 293 24.82 30.26 -12.45
CA LEU A 293 24.03 31.28 -13.14
C LEU A 293 24.11 32.64 -12.43
N VAL A 294 24.02 32.65 -11.10
CA VAL A 294 24.23 33.88 -10.31
C VAL A 294 25.64 34.44 -10.54
N ALA A 295 26.66 33.59 -10.60
CA ALA A 295 28.03 34.03 -10.83
C ALA A 295 28.22 34.70 -12.21
N ILE A 296 27.69 34.07 -13.26
CA ILE A 296 27.76 34.60 -14.63
C ILE A 296 27.09 35.97 -14.70
N ILE A 297 25.88 36.09 -14.15
CA ILE A 297 25.09 37.32 -14.22
C ILE A 297 25.70 38.45 -13.38
N ASN A 298 26.15 38.17 -12.15
CA ASN A 298 26.59 39.23 -11.23
C ASN A 298 28.08 39.57 -11.36
N PHE A 299 28.91 38.64 -11.85
CA PHE A 299 30.36 38.81 -11.87
C PHE A 299 30.99 38.60 -13.26
N GLY A 300 30.19 38.31 -14.30
CA GLY A 300 30.67 38.19 -15.68
C GLY A 300 31.66 37.04 -15.89
N VAL A 301 31.61 36.00 -15.06
CA VAL A 301 32.53 34.85 -15.15
C VAL A 301 32.13 33.93 -16.31
N SER A 302 33.11 33.17 -16.83
CA SER A 302 32.86 32.17 -17.87
C SER A 302 31.94 31.06 -17.34
N PRO A 303 31.06 30.46 -18.18
CA PRO A 303 30.23 29.32 -17.80
C PRO A 303 31.01 28.14 -17.22
N ASP A 304 32.28 27.97 -17.60
CA ASP A 304 33.13 26.87 -17.15
C ASP A 304 33.94 27.19 -15.89
N SER A 305 33.85 28.41 -15.37
CA SER A 305 34.58 28.83 -14.17
C SER A 305 34.21 27.95 -12.97
N GLN A 306 35.23 27.52 -12.22
CA GLN A 306 35.05 26.85 -10.94
C GLN A 306 34.75 27.89 -9.86
N LEU A 307 33.71 27.65 -9.06
CA LEU A 307 33.36 28.49 -7.92
C LEU A 307 34.20 28.08 -6.71
N THR A 308 35.31 28.78 -6.47
CA THR A 308 36.18 28.51 -5.32
C THR A 308 36.62 29.79 -4.63
N GLY A 309 36.98 29.69 -3.35
CA GLY A 309 37.67 30.74 -2.60
C GLY A 309 36.88 32.05 -2.48
N ASN A 310 37.37 33.11 -3.13
CA ASN A 310 36.73 34.42 -3.07
C ASN A 310 35.44 34.48 -3.91
N LEU A 311 35.43 33.84 -5.08
CA LEU A 311 34.28 33.86 -5.98
C LEU A 311 33.08 33.14 -5.36
N GLU A 312 33.31 31.99 -4.72
CA GLU A 312 32.27 31.27 -3.99
C GLU A 312 31.64 32.11 -2.87
N ARG A 313 32.45 32.83 -2.08
CA ARG A 313 31.95 33.76 -1.05
C ARG A 313 31.15 34.92 -1.63
N GLN A 314 31.60 35.47 -2.75
CA GLN A 314 30.89 36.55 -3.44
C GLN A 314 29.54 36.07 -3.98
N VAL A 315 29.49 34.88 -4.60
CA VAL A 315 28.25 34.26 -5.08
C VAL A 315 27.28 34.01 -3.94
N LYS A 316 27.75 33.43 -2.83
CA LYS A 316 26.91 33.24 -1.64
C LYS A 316 26.34 34.56 -1.11
N SER A 317 27.19 35.59 -1.01
CA SER A 317 26.74 36.92 -0.57
C SER A 317 25.73 37.55 -1.54
N ALA A 318 25.91 37.37 -2.85
CA ALA A 318 24.96 37.82 -3.85
C ALA A 318 23.63 37.06 -3.72
N ILE A 319 23.66 35.74 -3.49
CA ILE A 319 22.46 34.94 -3.27
C ILE A 319 21.69 35.46 -2.05
N ASP A 320 22.38 35.60 -0.90
CA ASP A 320 21.76 36.08 0.34
C ASP A 320 21.19 37.50 0.19
N THR A 321 21.86 38.36 -0.59
CA THR A 321 21.43 39.75 -0.80
C THR A 321 20.22 39.82 -1.72
N THR A 322 20.25 39.13 -2.86
CA THR A 322 19.21 39.21 -3.89
C THR A 322 17.99 38.37 -3.55
N TYR A 323 18.18 37.16 -3.01
CA TYR A 323 17.10 36.19 -2.77
C TYR A 323 16.78 36.01 -1.28
N GLY A 324 17.66 36.44 -0.37
CA GLY A 324 17.45 36.25 1.06
C GLY A 324 18.08 34.98 1.63
N LYS A 325 18.26 34.97 2.95
CA LYS A 325 18.90 33.90 3.73
C LYS A 325 17.90 32.86 4.24
N THR A 326 16.65 33.30 4.43
CA THR A 326 15.54 32.52 4.99
C THR A 326 14.40 32.41 3.98
N ASP A 327 13.48 31.48 4.20
CA ASP A 327 12.30 31.36 3.35
C ASP A 327 11.39 32.60 3.44
N ASP A 328 11.34 33.27 4.59
CA ASP A 328 10.56 34.51 4.76
C ASP A 328 11.17 35.66 3.95
N GLU A 329 12.50 35.82 4.00
CA GLU A 329 13.19 36.83 3.17
C GLU A 329 13.02 36.52 1.67
N PHE A 330 13.03 35.24 1.29
CA PHE A 330 12.78 34.82 -0.09
C PHE A 330 11.34 35.10 -0.54
N GLN A 331 10.37 34.86 0.34
CA GLN A 331 8.98 35.23 0.11
C GLN A 331 8.85 36.74 -0.12
N ASP A 332 9.51 37.55 0.69
CA ASP A 332 9.43 39.01 0.61
C ASP A 332 10.11 39.57 -0.63
N LYS A 333 11.27 39.04 -1.02
CA LYS A 333 12.07 39.56 -2.14
C LYS A 333 11.63 39.03 -3.49
N ILE A 334 11.09 37.82 -3.56
CA ILE A 334 10.78 37.15 -4.84
C ILE A 334 9.29 36.96 -5.02
N TRP A 335 8.60 36.36 -4.06
CA TRP A 335 7.23 35.92 -4.30
C TRP A 335 6.19 37.03 -4.15
N LYS A 336 6.31 37.90 -3.12
CA LYS A 336 5.39 39.02 -2.91
C LYS A 336 5.39 40.03 -4.08
N PRO A 337 6.54 40.44 -4.65
CA PRO A 337 6.55 41.35 -5.80
C PRO A 337 5.90 40.75 -7.05
N LEU A 338 5.86 39.42 -7.15
CA LEU A 338 5.22 38.70 -8.26
C LEU A 338 3.71 38.46 -8.04
N ASP A 339 3.18 38.76 -6.86
CA ASP A 339 1.74 38.69 -6.54
C ASP A 339 1.04 40.05 -6.60
N ALA A 340 1.82 41.14 -6.75
CA ALA A 340 1.32 42.52 -6.83
C ALA A 340 0.97 42.91 -8.28
#